data_AF-A0A2I1IIU1-F1
#
_entry.id   AF-A0A2I1IIU1-F1
#
_cell.length_a   1.000
_cell.length_b   1.000
_cell.length_c   1.000
_cell.angle_alpha   90.00
_cell.angle_beta   90.00
_cell.angle_gamma   90.00
#
_symmetry.space_group_name_H-M   'P 1'
#
loop_
_entity.id
_entity.type
_entity.pdbx_description
1 polymer ?
#
loop_
_entity_poly.entity_id
_entity_poly.type
_entity_poly.pdbx_seq_one_letter_code
_entity_poly.pdbx_strand_id
1 'polypeptide(L)'
;MLIASSLAAFAIAGGVTLNILPDTPASAATPPLLVTDHIDASAEEILDESAKLMLQRDPPPNRIRMETWVLNTEIDANGTIISSSVEPRHEEITFVGDGNVHVVVTVAPPFPGQKTEHLATPGTVLSDETFAPGEFDTPYPEAVPTEPTEIADYLATVAGSEQPLGAGETIQEVSSILSSNVLSRDQESALLSYVSGLPNLEVAGRVTDRLGRDGIAIRATDRDPGHVEDLLIISPRAGSITAAETIYIGNDRTDIASPSVIHYVAWDR
;
A
#
# COMPACT_ATOMS: atom_id res chain seq x y z
N MET A 1 7.09 -25.11 8.69
CA MET A 1 5.74 -24.52 8.63
C MET A 1 5.94 -23.17 7.99
N LEU A 2 5.97 -23.13 6.65
CA LEU A 2 6.10 -21.89 5.91
C LEU A 2 4.78 -21.16 6.11
N ILE A 3 4.81 -20.05 6.83
CA ILE A 3 3.70 -19.12 6.86
C ILE A 3 3.61 -18.64 5.41
N ALA A 4 2.59 -19.10 4.70
CA ALA A 4 2.17 -18.44 3.48
C ALA A 4 1.70 -17.05 3.92
N SER A 5 2.64 -16.11 3.97
CA SER A 5 2.32 -14.69 4.14
C SER A 5 1.60 -14.30 2.88
N SER A 6 0.27 -14.51 2.89
CA SER A 6 -0.65 -13.85 1.99
C SER A 6 -0.46 -12.37 2.22
N LEU A 7 0.47 -11.73 1.50
CA LEU A 7 0.29 -10.34 1.14
C LEU A 7 -1.05 -10.35 0.40
N ALA A 8 -2.13 -10.02 1.10
CA ALA A 8 -3.36 -9.60 0.49
C ALA A 8 -3.05 -8.26 -0.18
N ALA A 9 -2.33 -8.32 -1.30
CA ALA A 9 -2.26 -7.22 -2.24
C ALA A 9 -3.69 -7.07 -2.76
N PHE A 10 -4.24 -5.88 -2.58
CA PHE A 10 -5.44 -5.46 -3.26
C PHE A 10 -5.19 -5.53 -4.77
N ALA A 11 -5.48 -6.70 -5.36
CA ALA A 11 -5.72 -6.80 -6.78
C ALA A 11 -7.19 -6.46 -6.94
N ILE A 12 -7.50 -5.18 -7.19
CA ILE A 12 -8.81 -4.83 -7.75
C ILE A 12 -8.97 -5.70 -8.99
N ALA A 13 -10.05 -6.47 -9.03
CA ALA A 13 -10.31 -7.50 -10.02
C ALA A 13 -9.83 -7.08 -11.42
N GLY A 14 -8.75 -7.73 -11.86
CA GLY A 14 -7.97 -7.33 -13.03
C GLY A 14 -6.76 -8.24 -13.18
N GLY A 15 -6.95 -9.53 -12.92
CA GLY A 15 -5.93 -10.56 -13.08
C GLY A 15 -5.64 -10.82 -14.56
N VAL A 16 -4.93 -9.91 -15.21
CA VAL A 16 -4.30 -10.18 -16.50
C VAL A 16 -2.80 -10.30 -16.27
N THR A 17 -2.38 -11.49 -15.85
CA THR A 17 -0.96 -11.89 -15.87
C THR A 17 -0.56 -12.19 -17.31
N LEU A 18 0.31 -11.36 -17.90
CA LEU A 18 0.95 -11.66 -19.18
C LEU A 18 2.01 -12.75 -18.96
N ASN A 19 1.62 -14.00 -19.18
CA ASN A 19 2.51 -15.15 -19.09
C ASN A 19 3.60 -15.10 -20.17
N ILE A 20 4.82 -14.71 -19.80
CA ILE A 20 6.02 -14.90 -20.60
C ILE A 20 7.02 -15.69 -19.75
N LEU A 21 7.13 -16.98 -20.02
CA LEU A 21 7.99 -17.95 -19.33
C LEU A 21 9.50 -17.72 -19.61
N PRO A 22 10.35 -17.80 -18.58
CA PRO A 22 11.72 -18.29 -18.72
C PRO A 22 12.05 -19.49 -17.80
N ASP A 23 12.88 -20.42 -18.29
CA ASP A 23 13.28 -21.70 -17.66
C ASP A 23 14.31 -21.58 -16.48
N THR A 24 14.22 -20.55 -15.65
CA THR A 24 15.07 -20.38 -14.44
C THR A 24 14.24 -19.70 -13.35
N PRO A 25 14.45 -19.93 -12.03
CA PRO A 25 13.81 -19.10 -11.01
C PRO A 25 14.15 -17.65 -11.34
N ALA A 26 13.15 -16.93 -11.82
CA ALA A 26 13.34 -15.59 -12.35
C ALA A 26 13.58 -14.69 -11.15
N SER A 27 14.84 -14.30 -10.94
CA SER A 27 15.14 -13.30 -9.93
C SER A 27 14.42 -12.01 -10.31
N ALA A 28 13.53 -11.52 -9.45
CA ALA A 28 12.82 -10.29 -9.69
C ALA A 28 13.76 -9.11 -9.41
N ALA A 29 13.91 -8.22 -10.39
CA ALA A 29 14.33 -6.87 -10.06
C ALA A 29 13.24 -6.26 -9.17
N THR A 30 13.61 -5.76 -8.00
CA THR A 30 12.71 -5.00 -7.14
C THR A 30 13.05 -3.51 -7.23
N PRO A 31 12.07 -2.65 -6.95
CA PRO A 31 12.34 -1.22 -6.89
C PRO A 31 13.45 -0.84 -5.90
N PRO A 32 14.17 0.27 -6.14
CA PRO A 32 15.13 0.78 -5.18
C PRO A 32 14.43 1.17 -3.88
N LEU A 33 15.15 1.02 -2.76
CA LEU A 33 14.72 1.53 -1.46
C LEU A 33 14.64 3.06 -1.49
N LEU A 34 13.73 3.61 -0.69
CA LEU A 34 13.72 5.04 -0.41
C LEU A 34 15.01 5.46 0.31
N VAL A 35 15.54 6.61 -0.07
CA VAL A 35 16.65 7.26 0.65
C VAL A 35 16.05 8.07 1.79
N THR A 36 16.52 7.82 3.01
CA THR A 36 16.06 8.51 4.20
C THR A 36 17.08 9.53 4.69
N ASP A 37 16.58 10.73 5.03
CA ASP A 37 17.34 11.75 5.74
C ASP A 37 16.88 11.80 7.20
N HIS A 38 17.81 11.67 8.14
CA HIS A 38 17.53 11.66 9.57
C HIS A 38 16.78 12.93 10.03
N ILE A 39 15.83 12.75 10.95
CA ILE A 39 15.14 13.84 11.65
C ILE A 39 14.96 13.53 13.13
N ASP A 40 15.01 14.57 13.95
CA ASP A 40 14.77 14.49 15.39
C ASP A 40 13.30 14.83 15.69
N ALA A 41 12.43 13.82 15.59
CA ALA A 41 11.01 13.88 15.96
C ALA A 41 10.51 12.48 16.30
N SER A 42 9.48 12.35 17.14
CA SER A 42 8.82 11.06 17.38
C SER A 42 7.73 10.78 16.34
N ALA A 43 7.40 9.50 16.14
CA ALA A 43 6.31 9.11 15.25
C ALA A 43 4.95 9.65 15.75
N GLU A 44 4.73 9.61 17.07
CA GLU A 44 3.57 10.17 17.76
C GLU A 44 3.40 11.67 17.42
N GLU A 45 4.46 12.47 17.58
CA GLU A 45 4.43 13.92 17.30
C GLU A 45 4.07 14.21 15.84
N ILE A 46 4.65 13.45 14.89
CA ILE A 46 4.38 13.62 13.46
C ILE A 46 2.94 13.25 13.12
N LEU A 47 2.45 12.12 13.61
CA LEU A 47 1.11 11.61 13.29
C LEU A 47 0.01 12.44 13.94
N ASP A 48 0.20 12.90 15.18
CA ASP A 48 -0.72 13.82 15.87
C ASP A 48 -0.85 15.16 15.15
N GLU A 49 0.27 15.72 14.70
CA GLU A 49 0.24 16.97 13.94
C GLU A 49 -0.41 16.76 12.57
N SER A 50 -0.15 15.60 11.95
CA SER A 50 -0.72 15.22 10.67
C SER A 50 -2.24 15.06 10.75
N ALA A 51 -2.78 14.48 11.83
CA ALA A 51 -4.21 14.41 12.08
C ALA A 51 -4.85 15.82 12.14
N LYS A 52 -4.22 16.77 12.84
CA LYS A 52 -4.70 18.16 12.91
C LYS A 52 -4.67 18.88 11.57
N LEU A 53 -3.62 18.67 10.77
CA LEU A 53 -3.52 19.23 9.42
C LEU A 53 -4.58 18.65 8.49
N MET A 54 -4.90 17.35 8.64
CA MET A 54 -5.89 16.66 7.83
C MET A 54 -7.27 17.33 7.92
N LEU A 55 -7.68 17.76 9.13
CA LEU A 55 -8.94 18.47 9.36
C LEU A 55 -9.07 19.81 8.62
N GLN A 56 -7.95 20.39 8.16
CA GLN A 56 -7.94 21.65 7.42
C GLN A 56 -8.06 21.45 5.90
N ARG A 57 -8.06 20.21 5.42
CA ARG A 57 -8.13 19.91 3.99
C ARG A 57 -9.52 20.10 3.42
N ASP A 58 -9.53 20.42 2.13
CA ASP A 58 -10.72 20.34 1.30
C ASP A 58 -11.22 18.88 1.24
N PRO A 59 -12.53 18.67 1.05
CA PRO A 59 -13.07 17.33 0.83
C PRO A 59 -12.35 16.62 -0.33
N PRO A 60 -12.09 15.31 -0.21
CA PRO A 60 -11.44 14.57 -1.27
C PRO A 60 -12.33 14.55 -2.53
N PRO A 61 -11.75 14.39 -3.73
CA PRO A 61 -12.53 14.11 -4.91
C PRO A 61 -13.21 12.73 -4.77
N ASN A 62 -14.25 12.49 -5.57
CA ASN A 62 -14.92 11.20 -5.70
C ASN A 62 -14.11 10.17 -6.51
N ARG A 63 -12.78 10.18 -6.36
CA ARG A 63 -11.88 9.27 -7.08
C ARG A 63 -10.66 8.92 -6.23
N ILE A 64 -10.11 7.75 -6.47
CA ILE A 64 -8.83 7.28 -5.94
C ILE A 64 -7.91 7.10 -7.13
N ARG A 65 -6.71 7.66 -7.07
CA ARG A 65 -5.64 7.43 -8.05
C ARG A 65 -4.44 6.91 -7.32
N MET A 66 -3.86 5.83 -7.84
CA MET A 66 -2.68 5.26 -7.23
C MET A 66 -1.69 4.69 -8.24
N GLU A 67 -0.42 4.75 -7.88
CA GLU A 67 0.65 4.00 -8.52
C GLU A 67 1.09 2.86 -7.60
N THR A 68 1.07 1.63 -8.10
CA THR A 68 1.34 0.42 -7.32
C THR A 68 2.49 -0.39 -7.91
N TRP A 69 3.43 -0.82 -7.07
CA TRP A 69 4.49 -1.76 -7.41
C TRP A 69 4.34 -2.98 -6.49
N VAL A 70 3.92 -4.12 -7.03
CA VAL A 70 3.67 -5.34 -6.25
C VAL A 70 4.52 -6.48 -6.78
N LEU A 71 5.23 -7.17 -5.89
CA LEU A 71 5.93 -8.40 -6.22
C LEU A 71 4.93 -9.54 -6.37
N ASN A 72 4.77 -10.03 -7.58
CA ASN A 72 4.03 -11.24 -7.90
C ASN A 72 5.01 -12.41 -7.86
N THR A 73 4.65 -13.49 -7.18
CA THR A 73 5.46 -14.71 -7.05
C THR A 73 4.61 -15.90 -7.43
N GLU A 74 5.04 -16.65 -8.44
CA GLU A 74 4.43 -17.92 -8.81
C GLU A 74 5.12 -19.05 -8.04
N ILE A 75 4.34 -19.90 -7.39
CA ILE A 75 4.81 -21.01 -6.56
C ILE A 75 4.22 -22.32 -7.09
N ASP A 76 5.06 -23.34 -7.25
CA ASP A 76 4.64 -24.66 -7.68
C ASP A 76 3.91 -25.44 -6.57
N ALA A 77 3.35 -26.60 -6.92
CA ALA A 77 2.63 -27.46 -5.97
C ALA A 77 3.50 -27.97 -4.79
N ASN A 78 4.83 -27.88 -4.88
CA ASN A 78 5.77 -28.29 -3.85
C ASN A 78 6.24 -27.12 -2.96
N GLY A 79 5.75 -25.89 -3.21
CA GLY A 79 6.18 -24.70 -2.50
C GLY A 79 7.46 -24.06 -3.05
N THR A 80 7.89 -24.45 -4.25
CA THR A 80 9.08 -23.89 -4.92
C THR A 80 8.69 -22.68 -5.74
N ILE A 81 9.45 -21.59 -5.62
CA ILE A 81 9.25 -20.39 -6.44
C ILE A 81 9.63 -20.69 -7.89
N ILE A 82 8.67 -20.56 -8.80
CA ILE A 82 8.84 -20.73 -10.24
C ILE A 82 9.31 -19.42 -10.87
N SER A 83 8.61 -18.33 -10.55
CA SER A 83 8.87 -17.03 -11.15
C SER A 83 8.54 -15.90 -10.17
N SER A 84 9.19 -14.76 -10.32
CA SER A 84 8.84 -13.55 -9.60
C SER A 84 9.03 -12.32 -10.48
N SER A 85 8.08 -11.39 -10.41
CA SER A 85 8.11 -10.15 -11.18
C SER A 85 7.40 -9.03 -10.43
N VAL A 86 7.89 -7.80 -10.62
CA VAL A 86 7.20 -6.59 -10.19
C VAL A 86 6.65 -5.90 -11.43
N GLU A 87 5.35 -5.63 -11.46
CA GLU A 87 4.70 -4.94 -12.57
C GLU A 87 4.11 -3.61 -12.07
N PRO A 88 4.69 -2.47 -12.45
CA PRO A 88 4.13 -1.17 -12.11
C PRO A 88 2.75 -0.95 -12.75
N ARG A 89 1.79 -0.46 -11.95
CA ARG A 89 0.43 -0.13 -12.42
C ARG A 89 0.00 1.26 -11.98
N HIS A 90 -0.81 1.89 -12.81
CA HIS A 90 -1.63 3.04 -12.46
C HIS A 90 -3.07 2.58 -12.36
N GLU A 91 -3.71 2.87 -11.24
CA GLU A 91 -5.10 2.48 -10.97
C GLU A 91 -5.91 3.74 -10.66
N GLU A 92 -7.06 3.89 -11.31
CA GLU A 92 -8.04 4.92 -11.04
C GLU A 92 -9.38 4.27 -10.72
N ILE A 93 -9.94 4.60 -9.56
CA ILE A 93 -11.29 4.22 -9.13
C ILE A 93 -12.11 5.49 -9.04
N THR A 94 -13.20 5.58 -9.80
CA THR A 94 -14.11 6.73 -9.78
C THR A 94 -15.49 6.31 -9.28
N PHE A 95 -15.96 6.97 -8.22
CA PHE A 95 -17.28 6.77 -7.63
C PHE A 95 -18.28 7.73 -8.28
N VAL A 96 -19.17 7.21 -9.12
CA VAL A 96 -20.10 8.00 -9.93
C VAL A 96 -21.38 8.29 -9.13
N GLY A 97 -22.03 9.43 -9.40
CA GLY A 97 -23.18 9.94 -8.62
C GLY A 97 -24.46 9.09 -8.67
N ASP A 98 -24.50 8.02 -9.47
CA ASP A 98 -25.56 7.01 -9.54
C ASP A 98 -25.23 5.74 -8.72
N GLY A 99 -24.11 5.72 -8.01
CA GLY A 99 -23.62 4.57 -7.25
C GLY A 99 -22.78 3.59 -8.07
N ASN A 100 -22.56 3.86 -9.36
CA ASN A 100 -21.63 3.08 -10.17
C ASN A 100 -20.19 3.34 -9.76
N VAL A 101 -19.33 2.34 -9.93
CA VAL A 101 -17.88 2.48 -9.74
C VAL A 101 -17.20 2.16 -11.06
N HIS A 102 -16.37 3.08 -11.54
CA HIS A 102 -15.56 2.89 -12.74
C HIS A 102 -14.11 2.68 -12.35
N VAL A 103 -13.52 1.56 -12.77
CA VAL A 103 -12.14 1.19 -12.47
C VAL A 103 -11.36 1.10 -13.78
N VAL A 104 -10.24 1.82 -13.83
CA VAL A 104 -9.28 1.73 -14.93
C VAL A 104 -7.91 1.37 -14.38
N VAL A 105 -7.31 0.33 -14.94
CA VAL A 105 -5.95 -0.10 -14.61
C VAL A 105 -5.10 -0.01 -15.87
N THR A 106 -3.97 0.68 -15.79
CA THR A 106 -3.02 0.81 -16.89
C THR A 106 -1.59 0.48 -16.44
N VAL A 107 -0.75 0.11 -17.40
CA VAL A 107 0.68 -0.15 -17.14
C VAL A 107 1.38 1.16 -16.80
N ALA A 108 2.04 1.23 -15.64
CA ALA A 108 2.85 2.38 -15.26
C ALA A 108 4.27 2.29 -15.84
N PRO A 109 5.03 3.40 -15.88
CA PRO A 109 6.43 3.37 -16.25
C PRO A 109 7.27 2.39 -15.41
N PRO A 110 8.31 1.76 -15.98
CA PRO A 110 9.21 0.91 -15.22
C PRO A 110 9.94 1.70 -14.13
N PHE A 111 10.19 1.07 -12.98
CA PHE A 111 11.00 1.70 -11.93
C PHE A 111 12.49 1.71 -12.32
N PRO A 112 13.31 2.59 -11.69
CA PRO A 112 14.74 2.67 -11.99
C PRO A 112 15.45 1.32 -11.83
N GLY A 113 16.14 0.89 -12.89
CA GLY A 113 16.87 -0.39 -12.91
C GLY A 113 16.06 -1.60 -13.38
N GLN A 114 14.76 -1.45 -13.65
CA GLN A 114 13.95 -2.53 -14.21
C GLN A 114 14.28 -2.78 -15.68
N LYS A 115 14.36 -4.06 -16.08
CA LYS A 115 14.48 -4.45 -17.49
C LYS A 115 13.12 -4.28 -18.18
N THR A 116 13.11 -3.69 -19.37
CA THR A 116 11.87 -3.32 -20.08
C THR A 116 11.51 -4.26 -21.23
N GLU A 117 12.37 -5.20 -21.59
CA GLU A 117 12.24 -6.04 -22.81
C GLU A 117 10.96 -6.90 -22.83
N HIS A 118 10.40 -7.21 -21.66
CA HIS A 118 9.20 -8.03 -21.50
C HIS A 118 8.03 -7.29 -20.84
N LEU A 119 8.17 -5.99 -20.60
CA LEU A 119 7.10 -5.19 -20.02
C LEU A 119 6.17 -4.70 -21.11
N ALA A 120 4.87 -4.68 -20.81
CA ALA A 120 3.91 -3.98 -21.64
C ALA A 120 4.26 -2.48 -21.72
N THR A 121 3.81 -1.81 -22.78
CA THR A 121 4.10 -0.39 -22.98
C THR A 121 3.36 0.44 -21.92
N PRO A 122 4.01 1.41 -21.25
CA PRO A 122 3.32 2.32 -20.33
C PRO A 122 2.09 2.98 -20.98
N GLY A 123 1.00 3.06 -20.23
CA GLY A 123 -0.31 3.52 -20.70
C GLY A 123 -1.15 2.46 -21.41
N THR A 124 -0.66 1.21 -21.56
CA THR A 124 -1.51 0.10 -22.01
C THR A 124 -2.60 -0.17 -20.97
N VAL A 125 -3.85 -0.21 -21.41
CA VAL A 125 -5.00 -0.55 -20.55
C VAL A 125 -4.97 -2.05 -20.26
N LEU A 126 -4.93 -2.39 -18.97
CA LEU A 126 -5.02 -3.76 -18.45
C LEU A 126 -6.46 -4.12 -18.08
N SER A 127 -7.20 -3.16 -17.53
CA SER A 127 -8.62 -3.29 -17.18
C SER A 127 -9.33 -1.94 -17.33
N ASP A 128 -10.59 -1.97 -17.76
CA ASP A 128 -11.49 -0.82 -17.87
C ASP A 128 -12.91 -1.36 -17.66
N GLU A 129 -13.38 -1.30 -16.42
CA GLU A 129 -14.60 -1.96 -15.96
C GLU A 129 -15.52 -0.97 -15.23
N THR A 130 -16.83 -1.09 -15.49
CA THR A 130 -17.86 -0.36 -14.74
C THR A 130 -18.70 -1.35 -13.97
N PHE A 131 -18.77 -1.16 -12.66
CA PHE A 131 -19.58 -1.93 -11.73
C PHE A 131 -20.88 -1.19 -11.44
N ALA A 132 -22.01 -1.89 -11.51
CA ALA A 132 -23.29 -1.34 -11.10
C ALA A 132 -23.34 -1.12 -9.57
N PRO A 133 -24.34 -0.41 -9.03
CA PRO A 133 -24.40 -0.15 -7.60
C PRO A 133 -24.50 -1.46 -6.82
N GLY A 134 -23.54 -1.67 -5.89
CA GLY A 134 -23.42 -2.88 -5.09
C GLY A 134 -22.70 -4.06 -5.77
N GLU A 135 -22.24 -3.91 -7.01
CA GLU A 135 -21.40 -4.93 -7.67
C GLU A 135 -19.90 -4.73 -7.42
N PHE A 136 -19.48 -3.51 -7.05
CA PHE A 136 -18.10 -3.25 -6.66
C PHE A 136 -17.87 -3.83 -5.26
N ASP A 137 -17.19 -4.97 -5.21
CA ASP A 137 -16.85 -5.67 -3.99
C ASP A 137 -15.66 -4.96 -3.31
N THR A 138 -15.93 -4.22 -2.23
CA THR A 138 -14.91 -3.65 -1.35
C THR A 138 -14.86 -4.46 -0.06
N PRO A 139 -13.68 -4.89 0.42
CA PRO A 139 -13.55 -5.55 1.72
C PRO A 139 -13.80 -4.60 2.89
N TYR A 140 -13.94 -3.29 2.64
CA TYR A 140 -14.32 -2.29 3.63
C TYR A 140 -15.68 -1.66 3.29
N PRO A 141 -16.78 -2.45 3.35
CA PRO A 141 -18.11 -1.95 3.02
C PRO A 141 -18.70 -1.05 4.12
N GLU A 142 -18.19 -1.19 5.35
CA GLU A 142 -18.54 -0.32 6.47
C GLU A 142 -17.74 0.97 6.43
N ALA A 143 -18.42 2.09 6.73
CA ALA A 143 -17.79 3.39 6.76
C ALA A 143 -16.71 3.43 7.86
N VAL A 144 -15.51 3.89 7.50
CA VAL A 144 -14.44 4.15 8.47
C VAL A 144 -14.96 5.09 9.55
N PRO A 145 -14.75 4.78 10.85
CA PRO A 145 -15.16 5.66 11.94
C PRO A 145 -14.48 7.03 11.88
N THR A 146 -15.15 8.04 12.41
CA THR A 146 -14.61 9.40 12.57
C THR A 146 -14.08 9.69 13.96
N GLU A 147 -14.26 8.75 14.90
CA GLU A 147 -13.76 8.88 16.27
C GLU A 147 -12.55 7.95 16.46
N PRO A 148 -11.37 8.47 16.87
CA PRO A 148 -10.16 7.66 17.03
C PRO A 148 -10.33 6.44 17.95
N THR A 149 -11.21 6.54 18.96
CA THR A 149 -11.48 5.47 19.91
C THR A 149 -12.23 4.28 19.31
N GLU A 150 -12.86 4.45 18.14
CA GLU A 150 -13.62 3.40 17.45
C GLU A 150 -12.76 2.68 16.39
N ILE A 151 -11.60 3.23 16.04
CA ILE A 151 -10.73 2.71 14.96
C ILE A 151 -10.16 1.32 15.29
N ALA A 152 -9.79 1.07 16.56
CA ALA A 152 -9.20 -0.21 16.96
C ALA A 152 -10.15 -1.40 16.65
N ASP A 153 -11.40 -1.27 17.09
CA ASP A 153 -12.43 -2.30 16.91
C ASP A 153 -12.81 -2.44 15.42
N TYR A 154 -12.87 -1.32 14.70
CA TYR A 154 -13.10 -1.32 13.26
C TYR A 154 -12.01 -2.10 12.51
N LEU A 155 -10.73 -1.79 12.76
CA LEU A 155 -9.61 -2.44 12.11
C LEU A 155 -9.52 -3.94 12.45
N ALA A 156 -9.75 -4.30 13.72
CA ALA A 156 -9.81 -5.70 14.11
C ALA A 156 -10.93 -6.46 13.37
N THR A 157 -12.11 -5.85 13.23
CA THR A 157 -13.25 -6.45 12.54
C THR A 157 -12.96 -6.70 11.06
N VAL A 158 -12.46 -5.68 10.34
CA VAL A 158 -12.19 -5.79 8.89
C VAL A 158 -11.01 -6.72 8.59
N ALA A 159 -10.04 -6.83 9.51
CA ALA A 159 -8.95 -7.80 9.42
C ALA A 159 -9.35 -9.22 9.84
N GLY A 160 -10.56 -9.41 10.38
CA GLY A 160 -11.00 -10.70 10.93
C GLY A 160 -10.22 -11.14 12.17
N SER A 161 -9.68 -10.18 12.93
CA SER A 161 -8.90 -10.40 14.15
C SER A 161 -9.77 -10.30 15.40
N GLU A 162 -9.52 -11.17 16.39
CA GLU A 162 -10.12 -11.09 17.72
C GLU A 162 -9.37 -10.12 18.66
N GLN A 163 -8.21 -9.61 18.23
CA GLN A 163 -7.34 -8.73 19.01
C GLN A 163 -7.03 -7.44 18.23
N PRO A 164 -6.73 -6.33 18.93
CA PRO A 164 -6.21 -5.13 18.29
C PRO A 164 -4.94 -5.45 17.49
N LEU A 165 -4.83 -4.85 16.30
CA LEU A 165 -3.72 -5.05 15.39
C LEU A 165 -2.42 -4.44 15.90
N GLY A 166 -1.29 -5.06 15.54
CA GLY A 166 0.04 -4.46 15.72
C GLY A 166 0.26 -3.23 14.83
N ALA A 167 1.43 -2.58 14.96
CA ALA A 167 1.72 -1.37 14.19
C ALA A 167 1.85 -1.65 12.70
N GLY A 168 2.61 -2.69 12.31
CA GLY A 168 2.77 -3.08 10.91
C GLY A 168 1.48 -3.60 10.27
N GLU A 169 0.67 -4.36 11.02
CA GLU A 169 -0.67 -4.81 10.57
C GLU A 169 -1.60 -3.61 10.37
N THR A 170 -1.58 -2.64 11.29
CA THR A 170 -2.36 -1.41 11.14
C THR A 170 -1.94 -0.62 9.90
N ILE A 171 -0.63 -0.46 9.64
CA ILE A 171 -0.15 0.23 8.42
C ILE A 171 -0.67 -0.48 7.16
N GLN A 172 -0.68 -1.80 7.14
CA GLN A 172 -1.20 -2.58 6.03
C GLN A 172 -2.70 -2.34 5.82
N GLU A 173 -3.52 -2.42 6.88
CA GLU A 173 -4.96 -2.20 6.78
C GLU A 173 -5.30 -0.76 6.39
N VAL A 174 -4.62 0.23 6.96
CA VAL A 174 -4.76 1.64 6.58
C VAL A 174 -4.45 1.84 5.10
N SER A 175 -3.38 1.23 4.60
CA SER A 175 -3.03 1.27 3.18
C SER A 175 -4.13 0.65 2.32
N SER A 176 -4.65 -0.51 2.70
CA SER A 176 -5.72 -1.18 1.96
C SER A 176 -7.01 -0.35 1.92
N ILE A 177 -7.41 0.25 3.05
CA ILE A 177 -8.56 1.16 3.14
C ILE A 177 -8.40 2.35 2.19
N LEU A 178 -7.23 3.00 2.18
CA LEU A 178 -6.97 4.15 1.31
C LEU A 178 -6.99 3.80 -0.18
N SER A 179 -6.68 2.55 -0.53
CA SER A 179 -6.72 2.05 -1.90
C SER A 179 -8.13 1.70 -2.40
N SER A 180 -9.12 1.58 -1.51
CA SER A 180 -10.48 1.16 -1.87
C SER A 180 -11.58 2.16 -1.49
N ASN A 181 -11.29 3.10 -0.59
CA ASN A 181 -12.29 4.02 -0.05
C ASN A 181 -11.82 5.47 -0.15
N VAL A 182 -12.71 6.36 -0.61
CA VAL A 182 -12.52 7.80 -0.51
C VAL A 182 -12.81 8.21 0.93
N LEU A 183 -11.77 8.50 1.71
CA LEU A 183 -11.90 8.90 3.10
C LEU A 183 -12.17 10.39 3.25
N SER A 184 -13.16 10.74 4.08
CA SER A 184 -13.31 12.12 4.54
C SER A 184 -12.11 12.54 5.37
N ARG A 185 -11.89 13.85 5.49
CA ARG A 185 -10.84 14.40 6.36
C ARG A 185 -10.98 13.97 7.82
N ASP A 186 -12.20 13.80 8.30
CA ASP A 186 -12.47 13.40 9.68
C ASP A 186 -12.13 11.91 9.87
N GLN A 187 -12.42 11.07 8.88
CA GLN A 187 -12.06 9.64 8.89
C GLN A 187 -10.55 9.43 8.86
N GLU A 188 -9.85 10.12 7.95
CA GLU A 188 -8.39 10.00 7.89
C GLU A 188 -7.71 10.62 9.11
N SER A 189 -8.21 11.74 9.62
CA SER A 189 -7.74 12.31 10.89
C SER A 189 -7.91 11.31 12.04
N ALA A 190 -9.03 10.58 12.09
CA ALA A 190 -9.27 9.57 13.11
C ALA A 190 -8.30 8.39 12.99
N LEU A 191 -8.04 7.90 11.77
CA LEU A 191 -7.02 6.89 11.51
C LEU A 191 -5.64 7.36 11.96
N LEU A 192 -5.20 8.56 11.56
CA LEU A 192 -3.91 9.12 11.94
C LEU A 192 -3.77 9.27 13.47
N SER A 193 -4.83 9.71 14.14
CA SER A 193 -4.86 9.85 15.61
C SER A 193 -4.83 8.49 16.33
N TYR A 194 -5.40 7.45 15.73
CA TYR A 194 -5.29 6.09 16.26
C TYR A 194 -3.87 5.56 16.07
N VAL A 195 -3.32 5.70 14.86
CA VAL A 195 -1.96 5.25 14.53
C VAL A 195 -0.93 5.95 15.41
N SER A 196 -1.08 7.24 15.73
CA SER A 196 -0.14 7.96 16.60
C SER A 196 0.02 7.35 17.99
N GLY A 197 -1.04 6.71 18.50
CA GLY A 197 -1.04 6.05 19.80
C GLY A 197 -0.49 4.62 19.80
N LEU A 198 -0.10 4.07 18.65
CA LEU A 198 0.40 2.70 18.57
C LEU A 198 1.85 2.59 19.07
N PRO A 199 2.18 1.52 19.81
CA PRO A 199 3.56 1.22 20.15
C PRO A 199 4.34 0.77 18.90
N ASN A 200 5.67 0.67 19.00
CA ASN A 200 6.55 0.12 17.97
C ASN A 200 6.58 0.91 16.64
N LEU A 201 6.14 2.17 16.65
CA LEU A 201 6.33 3.10 15.54
C LEU A 201 7.62 3.88 15.71
N GLU A 202 8.41 3.93 14.65
CA GLU A 202 9.67 4.68 14.58
C GLU A 202 9.67 5.61 13.37
N VAL A 203 10.42 6.71 13.45
CA VAL A 203 10.63 7.59 12.30
C VAL A 203 11.84 7.08 11.51
N ALA A 204 11.61 6.64 10.27
CA ALA A 204 12.70 6.24 9.38
C ALA A 204 13.45 7.45 8.79
N GLY A 205 12.77 8.59 8.65
CA GLY A 205 13.35 9.86 8.21
C GLY A 205 12.48 10.60 7.20
N ARG A 206 13.01 11.71 6.69
CA ARG A 206 12.46 12.39 5.50
C ARG A 206 12.77 11.57 4.26
N VAL A 207 11.81 11.52 3.35
CA VAL A 207 11.91 10.82 2.08
C VAL A 207 11.32 11.67 0.96
N THR A 208 11.70 11.35 -0.28
CA THR A 208 10.93 11.73 -1.45
C THR A 208 10.22 10.46 -1.95
N ASP A 209 8.89 10.49 -2.02
CA ASP A 209 8.12 9.35 -2.50
C ASP A 209 8.30 9.15 -4.02
N ARG A 210 7.74 8.06 -4.58
CA ARG A 210 7.95 7.71 -5.99
C ARG A 210 7.18 8.59 -6.97
N LEU A 211 6.25 9.41 -6.48
CA LEU A 211 5.61 10.47 -7.23
C LEU A 211 6.36 11.82 -7.11
N GLY A 212 7.53 11.84 -6.46
CA GLY A 212 8.39 13.02 -6.33
C GLY A 212 7.97 13.98 -5.22
N ARG A 213 7.18 13.53 -4.24
CA ARG A 213 6.65 14.39 -3.16
C ARG A 213 7.46 14.23 -1.89
N ASP A 214 7.65 15.34 -1.18
CA ASP A 214 8.26 15.34 0.16
C ASP A 214 7.36 14.58 1.15
N GLY A 215 7.97 13.67 1.92
CA GLY A 215 7.30 12.87 2.93
C GLY A 215 8.15 12.63 4.17
N ILE A 216 7.51 12.16 5.23
CA ILE A 216 8.16 11.57 6.41
C ILE A 216 7.71 10.12 6.49
N ALA A 217 8.66 9.19 6.50
CA ALA A 217 8.40 7.77 6.60
C ALA A 217 8.33 7.35 8.08
N ILE A 218 7.18 6.83 8.49
CA ILE A 218 6.96 6.13 9.76
C ILE A 218 7.08 4.64 9.51
N ARG A 219 7.82 3.93 10.37
CA ARG A 219 8.16 2.51 10.23
C ARG A 219 7.58 1.69 11.36
N ALA A 220 7.12 0.48 11.03
CA ALA A 220 6.87 -0.61 11.97
C ALA A 220 7.59 -1.89 11.51
N THR A 221 7.98 -2.75 12.45
CA THR A 221 8.72 -4.00 12.18
C THR A 221 8.14 -5.20 12.94
N ASP A 222 6.94 -5.07 13.49
CA ASP A 222 6.34 -6.03 14.42
C ASP A 222 5.38 -7.03 13.74
N ARG A 223 4.93 -6.77 12.50
CA ARG A 223 4.02 -7.64 11.74
C ARG A 223 4.64 -9.01 11.39
N ASP A 224 5.87 -9.02 10.89
CA ASP A 224 6.65 -10.25 10.69
C ASP A 224 8.12 -9.98 11.06
N PRO A 225 8.45 -10.04 12.37
CA PRO A 225 9.74 -9.61 12.89
C PRO A 225 10.92 -10.32 12.21
N GLY A 226 11.84 -9.53 11.67
CA GLY A 226 13.02 -10.03 10.96
C GLY A 226 12.78 -10.44 9.51
N HIS A 227 11.54 -10.34 9.01
CA HIS A 227 11.20 -10.63 7.61
C HIS A 227 10.65 -9.43 6.86
N VAL A 228 9.88 -8.55 7.53
CA VAL A 228 9.30 -7.36 6.88
C VAL A 228 9.45 -6.08 7.71
N GLU A 229 9.59 -4.96 7.01
CA GLU A 229 9.37 -3.60 7.54
C GLU A 229 8.22 -2.96 6.76
N ASP A 230 7.28 -2.34 7.47
CA ASP A 230 6.17 -1.60 6.88
C ASP A 230 6.38 -0.11 7.10
N LEU A 231 6.22 0.67 6.03
CA LEU A 231 6.36 2.12 6.03
C LEU A 231 5.03 2.77 5.67
N LEU A 232 4.70 3.83 6.40
CA LEU A 232 3.64 4.77 6.09
C LEU A 232 4.28 6.15 5.86
N ILE A 233 4.08 6.72 4.67
CA ILE A 233 4.69 7.98 4.27
C ILE A 233 3.65 9.09 4.41
N ILE A 234 3.96 10.09 5.22
CA ILE A 234 3.05 11.20 5.54
C ILE A 234 3.54 12.49 4.91
N SER A 235 2.64 13.27 4.32
CA SER A 235 2.96 14.60 3.83
C SER A 235 3.17 15.56 5.00
N PRO A 236 4.37 16.14 5.19
CA PRO A 236 4.60 17.11 6.26
C PRO A 236 3.88 18.43 6.02
N ARG A 237 3.40 18.69 4.79
CA ARG A 237 2.66 19.91 4.45
C ARG A 237 1.15 19.77 4.68
N ALA A 238 0.61 18.59 4.39
CA ALA A 238 -0.84 18.39 4.32
C ALA A 238 -1.38 17.40 5.37
N GLY A 239 -0.50 16.70 6.11
CA GLY A 239 -0.87 15.66 7.08
C GLY A 239 -1.39 14.36 6.46
N SER A 240 -1.67 14.34 5.16
CA SER A 240 -2.21 13.16 4.49
C SER A 240 -1.18 12.04 4.31
N ILE A 241 -1.63 10.80 4.40
CA ILE A 241 -0.88 9.59 4.01
C ILE A 241 -0.65 9.55 2.49
N THR A 242 0.57 9.81 2.02
CA THR A 242 0.86 9.90 0.58
C THR A 242 1.24 8.57 -0.04
N ALA A 243 1.85 7.67 0.73
CA ALA A 243 2.28 6.36 0.24
C ALA A 243 2.43 5.34 1.38
N ALA A 244 2.50 4.06 1.04
CA ALA A 244 2.88 2.98 1.93
C ALA A 244 3.83 2.01 1.22
N GLU A 245 4.70 1.34 1.98
CA GLU A 245 5.71 0.42 1.45
C GLU A 245 5.92 -0.76 2.38
N THR A 246 6.04 -1.96 1.81
CA THR A 246 6.53 -3.14 2.56
C THR A 246 7.87 -3.55 1.97
N ILE A 247 8.86 -3.64 2.84
CA ILE A 247 10.22 -4.04 2.53
C ILE A 247 10.45 -5.42 3.11
N TYR A 248 10.86 -6.36 2.27
CA TYR A 248 11.40 -7.64 2.72
C TYR A 248 12.83 -7.44 3.24
N ILE A 249 13.07 -7.87 4.46
CA ILE A 249 14.38 -7.85 5.16
C ILE A 249 14.85 -9.26 5.59
N GLY A 250 14.10 -10.30 5.23
CA GLY A 250 14.44 -11.69 5.53
C GLY A 250 15.65 -12.22 4.75
N ASN A 251 15.94 -13.50 4.91
CA ASN A 251 17.05 -14.18 4.21
C ASN A 251 16.69 -15.56 3.64
N ASP A 252 15.41 -15.91 3.64
CA ASP A 252 14.86 -17.20 3.22
C ASP A 252 14.40 -17.23 1.75
N ARG A 253 14.32 -16.08 1.09
CA ARG A 253 14.00 -15.97 -0.34
C ARG A 253 15.25 -16.07 -1.21
N THR A 254 15.07 -16.64 -2.40
CA THR A 254 16.15 -16.83 -3.40
C THR A 254 15.92 -16.09 -4.70
N ASP A 255 14.71 -15.57 -4.89
CA ASP A 255 14.23 -14.88 -6.07
C ASP A 255 14.41 -13.35 -5.97
N ILE A 256 14.54 -12.80 -4.76
CA ILE A 256 14.84 -11.38 -4.51
C ILE A 256 16.03 -11.23 -3.57
N ALA A 257 16.66 -10.07 -3.63
CA ALA A 257 17.67 -9.68 -2.66
C ALA A 257 17.01 -9.28 -1.33
N SER A 258 17.83 -9.13 -0.30
CA SER A 258 17.44 -8.49 0.95
C SER A 258 18.43 -7.36 1.25
N PRO A 259 17.95 -6.15 1.59
CA PRO A 259 16.55 -5.72 1.60
C PRO A 259 15.96 -5.50 0.20
N SER A 260 14.65 -5.69 0.03
CA SER A 260 13.93 -5.48 -1.23
C SER A 260 12.51 -4.97 -1.03
N VAL A 261 12.07 -4.04 -1.88
CA VAL A 261 10.68 -3.56 -1.91
C VAL A 261 9.79 -4.63 -2.53
N ILE A 262 8.81 -5.12 -1.78
CA ILE A 262 7.88 -6.16 -2.24
C ILE A 262 6.46 -5.64 -2.45
N HIS A 263 6.14 -4.48 -1.87
CA HIS A 263 4.89 -3.78 -2.09
C HIS A 263 5.13 -2.27 -1.94
N TYR A 264 4.57 -1.49 -2.85
CA TYR A 264 4.51 -0.04 -2.73
C TYR A 264 3.20 0.46 -3.33
N VAL A 265 2.60 1.44 -2.69
CA VAL A 265 1.47 2.20 -3.23
C VAL A 265 1.68 3.68 -2.93
N ALA A 266 1.41 4.55 -3.91
CA ALA A 266 1.32 5.99 -3.72
C ALA A 266 -0.02 6.50 -4.22
N TRP A 267 -0.74 7.27 -3.40
CA TRP A 267 -2.03 7.85 -3.77
C TRP A 267 -1.86 9.29 -4.23
N ASP A 268 -2.47 9.66 -5.36
CA ASP A 268 -2.57 11.05 -5.85
C ASP A 268 -3.95 11.63 -5.48
N ARG A 269 -3.97 12.53 -4.48
CA ARG A 269 -5.19 12.98 -3.79
C ARG A 269 -5.12 14.39 -3.18
#